data_AF-Q2LPN6-F1
#
_entry.id   AF-Q2LPN6-F1
#
_cell.length_a   1.000
_cell.length_b   1.000
_cell.length_c   1.000
_cell.angle_alpha   90.00
_cell.angle_beta   90.00
_cell.angle_gamma   90.00
#
_symmetry.space_group_name_H-M   'P 1'
#
loop_
_entity.id
_entity.type
_entity.pdbx_description
1 polymer ?
#
loop_
_entity_poly.entity_id
_entity_poly.type
_entity_poly.pdbx_seq_one_letter_code
_entity_poly.pdbx_strand_id
1 'polypeptide(L)'
;MAMLQMNEAEAAETREMLKAVIKPLERQIAAVDLGRRDFRQFLKHRRALVDDWLKQLEKSTNLEMTDEDAKEGVAMLKDAIVPLERSIAATDLGHRDYREFLKKRRSLVDVLLKRLEK
;
A
#
# COMPACT_ATOMS: atom_id res chain seq x y z
N MET A 1 5.90 5.74 -18.13
CA MET A 1 5.40 4.43 -17.66
C MET A 1 6.49 3.79 -16.83
N ALA A 2 6.15 3.40 -15.61
CA ALA A 2 7.06 2.76 -14.68
C ALA A 2 6.75 1.25 -14.56
N MET A 3 7.79 0.44 -14.38
CA MET A 3 7.67 -0.99 -14.14
C MET A 3 8.40 -1.34 -12.84
N LEU A 4 7.69 -2.01 -11.94
CA LEU A 4 8.23 -2.50 -10.68
C LEU A 4 8.29 -4.01 -10.72
N GLN A 5 9.50 -4.56 -10.83
CA GLN A 5 9.72 -6.00 -10.74
C GLN A 5 9.90 -6.42 -9.28
N MET A 6 9.18 -7.45 -8.87
CA MET A 6 9.24 -8.05 -7.55
C MET A 6 9.56 -9.54 -7.65
N ASN A 7 10.15 -10.09 -6.59
CA ASN A 7 10.18 -11.54 -6.41
C ASN A 7 8.84 -12.04 -5.83
N GLU A 8 8.62 -13.36 -5.79
CA GLU A 8 7.34 -13.93 -5.34
C GLU A 8 7.01 -13.57 -3.88
N ALA A 9 8.02 -13.49 -3.01
CA ALA A 9 7.80 -13.13 -1.61
C ALA A 9 7.40 -11.66 -1.44
N GLU A 10 8.07 -10.75 -2.18
CA GLU A 10 7.73 -9.33 -2.25
C GLU A 10 6.32 -9.14 -2.83
N ALA A 11 5.98 -9.85 -3.91
CA ALA A 11 4.66 -9.80 -4.53
C ALA A 11 3.56 -10.36 -3.62
N ALA A 12 3.81 -11.46 -2.91
CA ALA A 12 2.89 -12.02 -1.90
C ALA A 12 2.61 -11.04 -0.76
N GLU A 13 3.65 -10.46 -0.17
CA GLU A 13 3.47 -9.50 0.93
C GLU A 13 2.82 -8.21 0.43
N THR A 14 3.18 -7.73 -0.76
CA THR A 14 2.55 -6.55 -1.38
C THR A 14 1.05 -6.79 -1.63
N ARG A 15 0.65 -7.97 -2.11
CA ARG A 15 -0.77 -8.35 -2.23
C ARG A 15 -1.50 -8.28 -0.90
N GLU A 16 -0.93 -8.84 0.17
CA GLU A 16 -1.54 -8.81 1.50
C GLU A 16 -1.64 -7.38 2.06
N MET A 17 -0.63 -6.54 1.82
CA MET A 17 -0.67 -5.12 2.17
C MET A 17 -1.77 -4.38 1.40
N LEU A 18 -1.88 -4.58 0.09
CA LEU A 18 -2.93 -3.97 -0.74
C LEU A 18 -4.33 -4.40 -0.30
N LYS A 19 -4.53 -5.71 -0.03
CA LYS A 19 -5.80 -6.22 0.52
C LYS A 19 -6.16 -5.57 1.86
N ALA A 20 -5.18 -5.34 2.73
CA ALA A 20 -5.41 -4.73 4.03
C ALA A 20 -5.91 -3.27 3.93
N VAL A 21 -5.61 -2.58 2.83
CA VAL A 21 -5.98 -1.17 2.60
C VAL A 21 -7.39 -1.02 2.01
N ILE A 22 -7.95 -2.08 1.40
CA ILE A 22 -9.30 -2.07 0.78
C ILE A 22 -10.38 -1.63 1.77
N LYS A 23 -10.53 -2.35 2.88
CA LYS A 23 -11.59 -2.07 3.87
C LYS A 23 -11.48 -0.66 4.48
N PRO A 24 -10.28 -0.18 4.89
CA PRO A 24 -10.09 1.21 5.28
C PRO A 24 -10.53 2.22 4.22
N LEU A 25 -10.15 2.03 2.95
CA LEU A 25 -10.56 2.93 1.86
C LEU A 25 -12.08 2.93 1.67
N GLU A 26 -12.72 1.77 1.66
CA GLU A 26 -14.18 1.67 1.52
C GLU A 26 -14.92 2.39 2.65
N ARG A 27 -14.43 2.24 3.90
CA ARG A 27 -14.97 2.97 5.06
C ARG A 27 -14.81 4.47 4.89
N GLN A 28 -13.66 4.94 4.43
CA GLN A 28 -13.43 6.37 4.17
C GLN A 28 -14.35 6.88 3.05
N ILE A 29 -14.49 6.16 1.94
CA ILE A 29 -15.39 6.52 0.83
C ILE A 29 -16.85 6.62 1.29
N ALA A 30 -17.27 5.73 2.20
CA ALA A 30 -18.61 5.73 2.77
C ALA A 30 -18.82 6.86 3.79
N ALA A 31 -17.80 7.21 4.56
CA ALA A 31 -17.84 8.27 5.58
C ALA A 31 -17.72 9.68 5.00
N VAL A 32 -17.25 9.84 3.76
CA VAL A 32 -17.16 11.15 3.12
C VAL A 32 -18.54 11.64 2.70
N ASP A 33 -18.98 12.71 3.34
CA ASP A 33 -20.22 13.42 3.02
C ASP A 33 -20.28 13.89 1.56
N LEU A 34 -21.50 13.96 1.03
CA LEU A 34 -21.80 14.40 -0.34
C LEU A 34 -21.23 15.79 -0.69
N GLY A 35 -20.96 16.64 0.32
CA GLY A 35 -20.34 17.95 0.17
C GLY A 35 -18.83 17.95 -0.14
N ARG A 36 -18.14 16.81 -0.03
CA ARG A 36 -16.71 16.66 -0.38
C ARG A 36 -16.53 15.73 -1.58
N ARG A 37 -17.24 16.04 -2.66
CA ARG A 37 -17.29 15.22 -3.89
C ARG A 37 -15.88 14.92 -4.44
N ASP A 38 -15.00 15.90 -4.48
CA ASP A 38 -13.65 15.74 -5.04
C ASP A 38 -12.79 14.79 -4.20
N PHE A 39 -12.85 14.92 -2.87
CA PHE A 39 -12.15 14.01 -1.97
C PHE A 39 -12.71 12.57 -2.06
N ARG A 40 -14.03 12.42 -2.23
CA ARG A 40 -14.64 11.11 -2.47
C ARG A 40 -14.17 10.49 -3.79
N GLN A 41 -14.04 11.29 -4.85
CA GLN A 41 -13.53 10.81 -6.14
C GLN A 41 -12.06 10.41 -6.05
N PHE A 42 -11.25 11.19 -5.33
CA PHE A 42 -9.87 10.85 -5.02
C PHE A 42 -9.75 9.50 -4.29
N LEU A 43 -10.55 9.25 -3.26
CA LEU A 43 -10.55 7.97 -2.55
C LEU A 43 -11.00 6.80 -3.45
N LYS A 44 -11.98 7.03 -4.33
CA LYS A 44 -12.41 6.03 -5.33
C LYS A 44 -11.30 5.71 -6.34
N HIS A 45 -10.57 6.73 -6.79
CA HIS A 45 -9.43 6.55 -7.67
C HIS A 45 -8.33 5.71 -6.99
N ARG A 46 -7.96 6.02 -5.74
CA ARG A 46 -7.07 5.16 -4.92
C ARG A 46 -7.57 3.71 -4.82
N ARG A 47 -8.88 3.52 -4.60
CA ARG A 47 -9.48 2.18 -4.49
C ARG A 47 -9.36 1.39 -5.81
N ALA A 48 -9.60 2.05 -6.94
CA ALA A 48 -9.45 1.45 -8.27
C ALA A 48 -7.98 1.09 -8.57
N LEU A 49 -7.06 1.99 -8.23
CA LEU A 49 -5.62 1.75 -8.36
C LEU A 49 -5.18 0.49 -7.60
N VAL A 50 -5.62 0.36 -6.34
CA VAL A 50 -5.36 -0.84 -5.52
C VAL A 50 -5.92 -2.10 -6.15
N ASP A 51 -7.13 -2.06 -6.71
CA ASP A 51 -7.72 -3.22 -7.39
C ASP A 51 -6.92 -3.64 -8.63
N ASP A 52 -6.46 -2.66 -9.41
CA ASP A 52 -5.74 -2.94 -10.64
C ASP A 52 -4.35 -3.51 -10.34
N TRP A 53 -3.65 -2.98 -9.35
CA TRP A 53 -2.38 -3.56 -8.87
C TRP A 53 -2.56 -4.96 -8.31
N LEU A 54 -3.64 -5.23 -7.57
CA LEU A 54 -3.93 -6.59 -7.09
C LEU A 54 -4.14 -7.56 -8.26
N LYS A 55 -4.95 -7.20 -9.26
CA LYS A 55 -5.18 -8.04 -10.45
C LYS A 55 -3.89 -8.31 -11.22
N GLN A 56 -2.98 -7.34 -11.30
CA GLN A 56 -1.67 -7.53 -11.93
C GLN A 56 -0.80 -8.50 -11.12
N LEU A 57 -0.75 -8.33 -9.79
CA LEU A 57 0.04 -9.17 -8.89
C LEU A 57 -0.52 -10.60 -8.72
N GLU A 58 -1.78 -10.82 -9.05
CA GLU A 58 -2.37 -12.15 -9.15
C GLU A 58 -1.88 -12.93 -10.37
N LYS A 59 -1.46 -12.22 -11.43
CA LYS A 59 -1.05 -12.82 -12.71
C LYS A 59 0.45 -12.82 -12.93
N SER A 60 1.18 -11.89 -12.31
CA SER A 60 2.63 -11.76 -12.47
C SER A 60 3.25 -11.11 -11.22
N THR A 61 4.56 -11.17 -11.08
CA THR A 61 5.28 -10.41 -10.05
C THR A 61 5.72 -9.02 -10.52
N ASN A 62 5.18 -8.56 -11.66
CA ASN A 62 5.48 -7.26 -12.24
C ASN A 62 4.29 -6.33 -12.03
N LEU A 63 4.58 -5.10 -11.60
CA LEU A 63 3.61 -4.01 -11.57
C LEU A 63 3.92 -3.05 -12.71
N GLU A 64 3.03 -2.94 -13.66
CA GLU A 64 3.04 -1.91 -14.69
C GLU A 64 2.11 -0.78 -14.25
N MET A 65 2.64 0.44 -14.26
CA MET A 65 1.89 1.61 -13.80
C MET A 65 2.22 2.84 -14.63
N THR A 66 1.25 3.75 -14.75
CA THR A 66 1.51 5.06 -15.33
C THR A 66 2.37 5.89 -14.38
N ASP A 67 2.94 6.99 -14.88
CA ASP A 67 3.77 7.87 -14.04
C ASP A 67 2.92 8.60 -12.98
N GLU A 68 1.62 8.73 -13.20
CA GLU A 68 0.66 9.26 -12.23
C GLU A 68 0.35 8.22 -11.14
N ASP A 69 0.06 6.98 -11.53
CA ASP A 69 -0.14 5.86 -10.61
C ASP A 69 1.09 5.59 -9.74
N ALA A 70 2.30 5.72 -10.30
CA ALA A 70 3.55 5.60 -9.56
C ALA A 70 3.67 6.66 -8.46
N LYS A 71 3.33 7.92 -8.77
CA LYS A 71 3.33 9.01 -7.78
C LYS A 71 2.31 8.76 -6.68
N GLU A 72 1.12 8.30 -7.05
CA GLU A 72 0.08 7.95 -6.08
C GLU A 72 0.52 6.78 -5.19
N GLY A 73 1.19 5.78 -5.76
CA GLY A 73 1.79 4.67 -5.01
C GLY A 73 2.85 5.11 -4.02
N VAL A 74 3.73 6.03 -4.42
CA VAL A 74 4.71 6.64 -3.52
C VAL A 74 4.00 7.37 -2.38
N ALA A 75 2.93 8.14 -2.66
CA ALA A 75 2.16 8.82 -1.64
C ALA A 75 1.52 7.83 -0.66
N MET A 76 0.88 6.77 -1.16
CA MET A 76 0.26 5.73 -0.33
C MET A 76 1.28 4.97 0.52
N LEU A 77 2.44 4.65 -0.03
CA LEU A 77 3.53 4.00 0.70
C LEU A 77 4.08 4.91 1.81
N LYS A 78 4.23 6.22 1.54
CA LYS A 78 4.63 7.21 2.56
C LYS A 78 3.58 7.33 3.67
N ASP A 79 2.29 7.37 3.32
CA ASP A 79 1.19 7.40 4.28
C ASP A 79 1.19 6.16 5.20
N ALA A 80 1.63 5.00 4.70
CA ALA A 80 1.71 3.76 5.47
C ALA A 80 2.86 3.71 6.48
N ILE A 81 3.90 4.53 6.32
CA ILE A 81 5.09 4.52 7.20
C ILE A 81 4.70 4.87 8.64
N VAL A 82 4.03 6.00 8.85
CA VAL A 82 3.75 6.51 10.20
C VAL A 82 2.88 5.54 11.03
N PRO A 83 1.78 4.97 10.50
CA PRO A 83 1.02 3.94 11.20
C PRO A 83 1.83 2.67 11.50
N LEU A 84 2.71 2.24 10.59
CA LEU A 84 3.59 1.08 10.80
C LEU A 84 4.59 1.34 11.93
N GLU A 85 5.24 2.51 11.94
CA GLU A 85 6.21 2.88 12.98
C GLU A 85 5.55 2.99 14.36
N ARG A 86 4.36 3.59 14.43
CA ARG A 86 3.55 3.61 15.66
C ARG A 86 3.21 2.20 16.14
N SER A 87 2.82 1.31 15.22
CA SER A 87 2.49 -0.07 15.55
C SER A 87 3.72 -0.85 16.05
N ILE A 88 4.90 -0.65 15.44
CA ILE A 88 6.16 -1.26 15.87
C ILE A 88 6.56 -0.78 17.27
N ALA A 89 6.37 0.51 17.56
CA ALA A 89 6.69 1.09 18.86
C ALA A 89 5.71 0.64 19.96
N ALA A 90 4.43 0.48 19.62
CA ALA A 90 3.40 0.01 20.54
C ALA A 90 3.43 -1.50 20.81
N THR A 91 4.15 -2.28 19.98
CA THR A 91 4.27 -3.73 20.15
C THR A 91 5.33 -4.07 21.19
N ASP A 92 4.89 -4.65 22.31
CA ASP A 92 5.75 -5.07 23.41
C ASP A 92 6.64 -6.29 23.05
N LEU A 93 7.72 -6.47 23.82
CA LEU A 93 8.70 -7.56 23.69
C LEU A 93 8.06 -8.95 23.79
N GLY A 94 6.94 -9.10 24.51
CA GLY A 94 6.16 -10.34 24.59
C GLY A 94 5.53 -10.78 23.26
N HIS A 95 5.47 -9.89 22.27
CA HIS A 95 4.94 -10.15 20.92
C HIS A 95 6.05 -10.05 19.87
N ARG A 96 7.20 -10.67 20.16
CA ARG A 96 8.41 -10.60 19.32
C ARG A 96 8.13 -10.93 17.84
N ASP A 97 7.43 -12.03 17.57
CA ASP A 97 7.15 -12.46 16.20
C ASP A 97 6.29 -11.45 15.44
N TYR A 98 5.30 -10.85 16.10
CA TYR A 98 4.47 -9.80 15.53
C TYR A 98 5.26 -8.52 15.29
N ARG A 99 6.17 -8.15 16.20
CA ARG A 99 7.06 -7.01 16.02
C ARG A 99 8.02 -7.22 14.85
N GLU A 100 8.59 -8.41 14.70
CA GLU A 100 9.44 -8.78 13.57
C GLU A 100 8.66 -8.76 12.26
N PHE A 101 7.42 -9.23 12.26
CA PHE A 101 6.50 -9.12 11.13
C PHE A 101 6.25 -7.67 10.70
N LEU A 102 5.93 -6.78 11.64
CA LEU A 102 5.75 -5.35 11.34
C LEU A 102 7.02 -4.69 10.79
N LYS A 103 8.20 -5.06 11.31
CA LYS A 103 9.49 -4.59 10.80
C LYS A 103 9.75 -5.07 9.37
N LYS A 104 9.42 -6.33 9.04
CA LYS A 104 9.54 -6.85 7.67
C LYS A 104 8.67 -6.05 6.70
N ARG A 105 7.43 -5.71 7.08
CA ARG A 105 6.55 -4.83 6.28
C ARG A 105 7.13 -3.43 6.11
N ARG A 106 7.64 -2.82 7.17
CA ARG A 106 8.31 -1.50 7.09
C ARG A 106 9.50 -1.54 6.14
N SER A 107 10.31 -2.60 6.19
CA SER A 107 11.44 -2.79 5.29
C SER A 107 11.01 -2.98 3.84
N LEU A 108 9.91 -3.71 3.59
CA LEU A 108 9.36 -3.83 2.24
C LEU A 108 8.91 -2.48 1.70
N VAL A 109 8.21 -1.67 2.50
CA VAL A 109 7.80 -0.31 2.12
C VAL A 109 9.01 0.55 1.71
N ASP A 110 10.12 0.50 2.46
CA ASP A 110 11.34 1.22 2.09
C ASP A 110 11.94 0.74 0.77
N VAL A 111 11.93 -0.57 0.52
CA VAL A 111 12.43 -1.15 -0.73
C VAL A 111 11.58 -0.71 -1.91
N LEU A 112 10.25 -0.75 -1.76
CA LEU A 112 9.31 -0.33 -2.81
C LEU A 112 9.44 1.17 -3.11
N LEU A 113 9.52 2.02 -2.08
CA LEU A 113 9.74 3.45 -2.25
C LEU A 113 11.03 3.75 -3.00
N LYS A 114 12.14 3.14 -2.60
CA LYS A 114 13.44 3.31 -3.29
C LYS A 114 13.43 2.85 -4.74
N ARG A 115 12.56 1.90 -5.11
CA ARG A 115 12.42 1.42 -6.50
C ARG A 115 11.53 2.35 -7.33
N LEU A 116 10.49 2.92 -6.72
CA LEU A 116 9.54 3.82 -7.39
C LEU A 116 10.03 5.28 -7.51
N GLU A 117 10.95 5.71 -6.64
CA GLU A 117 11.57 7.05 -6.69
C GLU A 117 12.82 7.12 -7.59
N LYS A 118 13.21 6.02 -8.25
CA LYS A 118 14.32 5.96 -9.21
C LYS A 118 13.83 6.16 -10.64
#